data_AF-A0AA38S373-F1
#
_entry.id   AF-A0AA38S373-F1
#
_cell.length_a   1.000
_cell.length_b   1.000
_cell.length_c   1.000
_cell.angle_alpha   90.00
_cell.angle_beta   90.00
_cell.angle_gamma   90.00
#
_symmetry.space_group_name_H-M   'P 1'
#
loop_
_entity.id
_entity.type
_entity.pdbx_description
1 polymer ?
#
loop_
_entity_poly.entity_id
_entity_poly.type
_entity_poly.pdbx_seq_one_letter_code
_entity_poly.pdbx_strand_id
1 'polypeptide(L)'
;MPITSPRPLIAYAGTYWNSQRYLRVDIKAEGGRLFWALQGLESEMYELEHYHNNTWTWLRPRNYLVSRGRWVDQPPMYWLVKFRGPAQGPIQSVTWIHETNVPSGETFFKEV
;
A
#
# COMPACT_ATOMS: atom_id res chain seq x y z
N MET A 1 17.79 8.73 4.05
CA MET A 1 17.80 7.43 3.36
C MET A 1 18.21 7.67 1.91
N PRO A 2 18.95 6.77 1.25
CA PRO A 2 19.29 6.94 -0.16
C PRO A 2 18.01 7.01 -1.02
N ILE A 3 18.03 7.87 -2.04
CA ILE A 3 16.98 7.92 -3.05
C ILE A 3 17.01 6.58 -3.79
N THR A 4 15.90 5.87 -3.76
CA THR A 4 15.73 4.58 -4.46
C THR A 4 14.68 4.79 -5.55
N SER A 5 14.75 4.01 -6.62
CA SER A 5 13.72 4.04 -7.66
C SER A 5 12.74 2.88 -7.46
N PRO A 6 11.42 3.12 -7.57
CA PRO A 6 10.47 2.03 -7.62
C PRO A 6 10.61 1.25 -8.93
N ARG A 7 10.00 0.06 -8.97
CA ARG A 7 9.71 -0.65 -10.21
C ARG A 7 8.67 0.14 -11.04
N PRO A 8 8.47 -0.20 -12.33
CA PRO A 8 7.38 0.38 -13.11
C PRO A 8 6.03 0.24 -12.38
N LEU A 9 5.22 1.30 -12.36
CA LEU A 9 3.99 1.35 -11.56
C LEU A 9 3.03 0.19 -11.88
N ILE A 10 2.94 -0.17 -13.15
CA ILE A 10 2.08 -1.27 -13.62
C ILE A 10 2.44 -2.63 -12.98
N ALA A 11 3.69 -2.81 -12.51
CA ALA A 11 4.11 -4.03 -11.84
C ALA A 11 3.37 -4.25 -10.51
N TYR A 12 2.96 -3.16 -9.84
CA TYR A 12 2.22 -3.20 -8.58
C TYR A 12 0.70 -3.29 -8.78
N ALA A 13 0.18 -2.96 -9.96
CA ALA A 13 -1.25 -2.93 -10.22
C ALA A 13 -1.86 -4.35 -10.18
N GLY A 14 -3.05 -4.48 -9.59
CA GLY A 14 -3.78 -5.73 -9.49
C GLY A 14 -4.60 -5.84 -8.21
N THR A 15 -5.35 -6.93 -8.10
CA THR A 15 -6.15 -7.27 -6.92
C THR A 15 -5.32 -8.12 -5.97
N TYR A 16 -5.34 -7.80 -4.67
CA TYR A 16 -4.61 -8.53 -3.64
C TYR A 16 -5.59 -8.99 -2.55
N TRP A 17 -5.49 -10.26 -2.16
CA TRP A 17 -6.31 -10.84 -1.10
C TRP A 17 -5.45 -11.31 0.06
N ASN A 18 -5.90 -11.08 1.29
CA ASN A 18 -5.27 -11.73 2.42
C ASN A 18 -5.43 -13.26 2.34
N SER A 19 -4.63 -13.98 3.13
CA SER A 19 -4.59 -15.46 3.09
C SER A 19 -5.96 -16.11 3.34
N GLN A 20 -6.79 -15.49 4.18
CA GLN A 20 -8.13 -15.96 4.54
C GLN A 20 -9.23 -15.48 3.59
N ARG A 21 -8.89 -14.67 2.58
CA ARG A 21 -9.80 -14.13 1.55
C ARG A 21 -11.02 -13.36 2.07
N TYR A 22 -10.90 -12.67 3.21
CA TYR A 22 -11.94 -11.77 3.71
C TYR A 22 -11.62 -10.28 3.49
N LEU A 23 -10.35 -9.94 3.26
CA LEU A 23 -9.91 -8.57 3.03
C LEU A 23 -9.19 -8.47 1.69
N ARG A 24 -9.74 -7.62 0.81
CA ARG A 24 -9.21 -7.30 -0.52
C ARG A 24 -8.58 -5.91 -0.51
N VAL A 25 -7.50 -5.75 -1.27
CA VAL A 25 -6.92 -4.45 -1.63
C VAL A 25 -6.69 -4.40 -3.13
N ASP A 26 -7.24 -3.39 -3.80
CA ASP A 26 -7.04 -3.18 -5.23
C ASP A 26 -6.00 -2.10 -5.46
N ILE A 27 -4.96 -2.41 -6.24
CA ILE A 27 -3.91 -1.45 -6.63
C ILE A 27 -4.13 -1.03 -8.07
N LYS A 28 -4.30 0.27 -8.31
CA LYS A 28 -4.50 0.86 -9.63
C LYS A 28 -3.30 1.74 -9.99
N ALA A 29 -2.83 1.62 -11.24
CA ALA A 29 -1.82 2.50 -11.80
C ALA A 29 -2.48 3.39 -12.87
N GLU A 30 -2.59 4.68 -12.60
CA GLU A 30 -3.29 5.64 -13.47
C GLU A 30 -2.62 7.01 -13.41
N GLY A 31 -2.48 7.69 -14.54
CA GLY A 31 -1.94 9.05 -14.60
C GLY A 31 -0.53 9.21 -14.01
N GLY A 32 0.29 8.15 -14.06
CA GLY A 32 1.63 8.16 -13.45
C GLY A 32 1.63 8.07 -11.91
N ARG A 33 0.51 7.67 -11.31
CA ARG A 33 0.33 7.52 -9.87
C ARG A 33 -0.13 6.10 -9.55
N LEU A 34 0.06 5.71 -8.29
CA LEU A 34 -0.53 4.49 -7.73
C LEU A 34 -1.64 4.86 -6.76
N PHE A 35 -2.69 4.05 -6.78
CA PHE A 35 -3.79 4.13 -5.84
C PHE A 35 -4.00 2.77 -5.23
N TRP A 36 -4.39 2.74 -3.97
CA TRP A 36 -4.83 1.53 -3.29
C TRP A 36 -6.27 1.72 -2.78
N ALA A 37 -7.12 0.72 -2.95
CA ALA A 37 -8.51 0.78 -2.52
C ALA A 37 -8.81 -0.39 -1.59
N LEU A 38 -9.22 -0.09 -0.36
CA LEU A 38 -9.64 -1.10 0.59
C LEU A 38 -10.99 -1.67 0.15
N GLN A 39 -11.09 -3.00 0.12
CA GLN A 39 -12.22 -3.75 -0.43
C GLN A 39 -12.62 -3.35 -1.86
N GLY A 40 -11.73 -2.69 -2.61
CA GLY A 40 -12.02 -2.10 -3.92
C GLY A 40 -13.10 -1.02 -3.92
N LEU A 41 -13.38 -0.43 -2.75
CA LEU A 41 -14.36 0.64 -2.60
C LEU A 41 -13.72 1.96 -3.05
N GLU A 42 -14.38 2.68 -3.96
CA GLU A 42 -13.92 4.00 -4.41
C GLU A 42 -13.87 5.02 -3.26
N SER A 43 -14.78 4.90 -2.30
CA SER A 43 -14.80 5.71 -1.08
C SER A 43 -13.59 5.48 -0.17
N GLU A 44 -12.89 4.36 -0.34
CA GLU A 44 -11.70 3.98 0.43
C GLU A 44 -10.47 3.86 -0.47
N MET A 45 -10.44 4.67 -1.54
CA MET A 45 -9.29 4.79 -2.43
C MET A 45 -8.35 5.89 -1.95
N TYR A 46 -7.08 5.57 -1.81
CA TYR A 46 -6.04 6.53 -1.45
C TYR A 46 -4.88 6.48 -2.44
N GLU A 47 -4.27 7.62 -2.68
CA GLU A 47 -3.04 7.72 -3.46
C GLU A 47 -1.86 7.16 -2.66
N LEU A 48 -0.97 6.46 -3.36
CA LEU A 48 0.28 5.94 -2.84
C LEU A 48 1.43 6.85 -3.28
N GLU A 49 2.19 7.35 -2.30
CA GLU A 49 3.42 8.10 -2.52
C GLU A 49 4.63 7.17 -2.33
N HIS A 50 5.64 7.30 -3.18
CA HIS A 50 6.84 6.47 -3.10
C HIS A 50 7.63 6.80 -1.83
N TYR A 51 7.98 5.77 -1.05
CA TYR A 51 8.74 5.94 0.18
C TYR A 51 10.20 5.50 -0.01
N HIS A 52 10.42 4.21 -0.30
CA HIS A 52 11.72 3.69 -0.74
C HIS A 52 11.56 2.27 -1.31
N ASN A 53 12.42 1.86 -2.24
CA ASN A 53 12.38 0.55 -2.90
C ASN A 53 10.95 0.25 -3.42
N ASN A 54 10.38 -0.87 -2.98
CA ASN A 54 9.01 -1.29 -3.25
C ASN A 54 8.06 -0.95 -2.08
N THR A 55 8.39 0.08 -1.30
CA THR A 55 7.59 0.58 -0.18
C THR A 55 6.94 1.88 -0.57
N TRP A 56 5.63 1.96 -0.32
CA TRP A 56 4.82 3.13 -0.57
C TRP A 56 4.09 3.53 0.70
N THR A 57 3.74 4.81 0.81
CA THR A 57 2.92 5.34 1.89
C THR A 57 1.59 5.83 1.36
N TRP A 58 0.54 5.65 2.13
CA TRP A 58 -0.78 6.25 1.88
C TRP A 58 -1.11 7.34 2.92
N LEU A 59 -0.18 7.63 3.83
CA LEU A 59 -0.28 8.78 4.72
C LEU A 59 -0.29 10.07 3.91
N ARG A 60 -1.32 10.89 4.12
CA ARG A 60 -1.45 12.19 3.46
C ARG A 60 -0.72 13.29 4.23
N PRO A 61 -0.32 14.39 3.58
CA PRO A 61 0.25 15.55 4.26
C PRO A 61 -0.63 16.05 5.40
N ARG A 62 0.00 16.56 6.48
CA ARG A 62 -0.70 17.00 7.70
C ARG A 62 -1.85 17.97 7.44
N ASN A 63 -1.68 18.91 6.51
CA ASN A 63 -2.73 19.89 6.18
C ASN A 63 -4.01 19.21 5.65
N TYR A 64 -3.85 18.17 4.83
CA TYR A 64 -4.98 17.37 4.35
C TYR A 64 -5.66 16.64 5.51
N LEU A 65 -4.89 15.95 6.36
CA LEU A 65 -5.44 15.20 7.50
C LEU A 65 -6.19 16.10 8.49
N VAL A 66 -5.62 17.25 8.84
CA VAL A 66 -6.24 18.24 9.73
C VAL A 66 -7.53 18.80 9.12
N SER A 67 -7.55 19.10 7.82
CA SER A 67 -8.78 19.55 7.14
C SER A 67 -9.93 18.53 7.18
N ARG A 68 -9.59 17.26 7.45
CA ARG A 68 -10.54 16.14 7.60
C ARG A 68 -10.77 15.75 9.06
N GLY A 69 -10.27 16.53 10.02
CA GLY A 69 -10.38 16.23 11.45
C GLY A 69 -9.65 14.96 11.88
N ARG A 70 -8.62 14.54 11.14
CA ARG A 70 -7.84 13.33 11.44
C ARG A 70 -6.54 13.69 12.16
N TRP A 71 -6.32 13.07 13.32
CA TRP A 71 -5.04 13.05 14.02
C TRP A 71 -4.38 11.69 13.80
N VAL A 72 -3.06 11.68 13.64
CA VAL A 72 -2.27 10.46 13.43
C VAL A 72 -1.36 10.28 14.64
N ASP A 73 -1.65 9.27 15.43
CA ASP A 73 -0.90 8.83 16.61
C ASP A 73 -0.21 7.48 16.39
N GLN A 74 -0.54 6.76 15.31
CA GLN A 74 0.09 5.51 14.96
C GLN A 74 1.52 5.71 14.43
N PRO A 75 2.46 4.80 14.75
CA PRO A 75 3.80 4.81 14.16
C PRO A 75 3.78 4.80 12.63
N PRO A 76 4.83 5.31 11.95
CA PRO A 76 4.89 5.38 10.48
C PRO A 76 4.61 4.05 9.78
N MET A 77 4.97 2.92 10.39
CA MET A 77 4.79 1.59 9.81
C MET A 77 3.34 1.21 9.50
N TYR A 78 2.35 1.83 10.17
CA TYR A 78 0.92 1.61 9.90
C TYR A 78 0.47 2.19 8.57
N TRP A 79 1.25 3.13 8.04
CA TRP A 79 0.95 3.87 6.82
C TRP A 79 1.77 3.40 5.64
N LEU A 80 2.59 2.36 5.82
CA LEU A 80 3.45 1.81 4.79
C LEU A 80 2.89 0.50 4.26
N VAL A 81 2.94 0.35 2.94
CA VAL A 81 2.76 -0.91 2.24
C VAL A 81 4.06 -1.35 1.58
N LYS A 82 4.38 -2.63 1.74
CA LYS A 82 5.63 -3.21 1.24
C LYS A 82 5.33 -4.28 0.21
N PHE A 83 5.57 -3.99 -1.06
CA PHE A 83 5.40 -4.95 -2.13
C PHE A 83 6.60 -5.90 -2.20
N ARG A 84 6.31 -7.19 -2.43
CA ARG A 84 7.30 -8.26 -2.48
C ARG A 84 7.18 -9.07 -3.78
N GLY A 85 8.33 -9.54 -4.24
CA GLY A 85 8.49 -10.38 -5.42
C GLY A 85 9.97 -10.56 -5.74
N PRO A 86 10.33 -11.56 -6.57
CA PRO A 86 11.70 -11.76 -7.04
C PRO A 86 12.27 -10.49 -7.70
N ALA A 87 13.59 -10.30 -7.64
CA ALA A 87 14.26 -9.08 -8.12
C ALA A 87 13.93 -8.72 -9.58
N GLN A 88 13.84 -9.74 -10.44
CA GLN A 88 13.55 -9.62 -11.88
C GLN A 88 12.21 -10.25 -12.27
N GLY A 89 11.31 -10.51 -11.31
CA GLY A 89 10.02 -11.12 -11.61
C GLY A 89 8.83 -10.34 -11.02
N PRO A 90 7.62 -10.88 -11.18
CA PRO A 90 6.39 -10.16 -10.85
C PRO A 90 6.31 -9.86 -9.36
N ILE A 91 5.65 -8.76 -9.02
CA ILE A 91 5.19 -8.53 -7.66
C ILE A 91 4.09 -9.56 -7.37
N GLN A 92 4.25 -10.29 -6.26
CA GLN A 92 3.38 -11.38 -5.86
C GLN A 92 2.54 -11.04 -4.63
N SER A 93 3.01 -10.11 -3.80
CA SER A 93 2.31 -9.77 -2.57
C SER A 93 2.58 -8.35 -2.10
N VAL A 94 1.75 -7.88 -1.18
CA VAL A 94 1.93 -6.66 -0.41
C VAL A 94 1.73 -6.96 1.07
N THR A 95 2.59 -6.41 1.93
CA THR A 95 2.45 -6.50 3.38
C THR A 95 2.03 -5.16 3.95
N TRP A 96 1.05 -5.17 4.85
CA TRP A 96 0.55 -3.99 5.55
C TRP A 96 0.38 -4.28 7.04
N ILE A 97 0.85 -3.36 7.89
CA ILE A 97 0.66 -3.42 9.33
C ILE A 97 -0.55 -2.57 9.66
N HIS A 98 -1.63 -3.21 10.10
CA HIS A 98 -2.87 -2.52 10.47
C HIS A 98 -3.41 -2.95 11.84
N GLU A 99 -2.83 -4.00 12.43
CA GLU A 99 -3.13 -4.50 13.76
C GLU A 99 -1.90 -4.46 14.67
N THR A 100 -2.07 -3.93 15.88
CA THR A 100 -1.01 -3.87 16.91
C THR A 100 -0.49 -5.25 17.32
N ASN A 101 -1.35 -6.26 17.25
CA ASN A 101 -1.03 -7.63 17.66
C ASN A 101 -0.31 -8.42 16.55
N VAL A 102 -0.17 -7.85 15.34
CA VAL A 102 0.50 -8.47 14.19
C VAL A 102 1.66 -7.57 13.73
N PRO A 103 2.78 -7.51 14.48
CA PRO A 103 3.87 -6.59 14.20
C PRO A 103 4.59 -6.85 12.87
N SER A 104 4.50 -8.07 12.32
CA SER A 104 5.01 -8.39 10.99
C SER A 104 4.13 -7.88 9.85
N GLY A 105 2.90 -7.48 10.16
CA GLY A 105 1.85 -7.13 9.21
C GLY A 105 1.16 -8.34 8.59
N GLU A 106 -0.01 -8.10 8.03
CA GLU A 106 -0.75 -9.06 7.22
C GLU A 106 -0.21 -9.03 5.77
N THR A 107 -0.16 -10.19 5.13
CA THR A 107 0.28 -10.32 3.74
C THR A 107 -0.91 -10.62 2.83
N PHE A 108 -1.01 -9.82 1.77
CA PHE A 108 -2.01 -9.94 0.72
C PHE A 108 -1.32 -10.45 -0.54
N PHE A 109 -1.86 -11.50 -1.14
CA PHE A 109 -1.34 -12.15 -2.34
C PHE A 109 -2.09 -11.66 -3.57
N LYS A 110 -1.33 -11.37 -4.63
CA LYS A 110 -1.88 -10.93 -5.89
C LYS A 110 -2.73 -12.05 -6.49
N GLU A 111 -3.95 -11.72 -6.89
CA GLU A 111 -4.81 -12.60 -7.66
C GLU A 111 -4.20 -12.83 -9.05
N VAL A 112 -4.19 -14.09 -9.47
CA VAL A 112 -3.60 -14.57 -10.73
C VAL A 112 -4.54 -14.28 -11.90
#